data_AF-A0A6I2A482-F1
#
_entry.id   AF-A0A6I2A482-F1
#
_cell.length_a   1.000
_cell.length_b   1.000
_cell.length_c   1.000
_cell.angle_alpha   90.00
_cell.angle_beta   90.00
_cell.angle_gamma   90.00
#
_symmetry.space_group_name_H-M   'P 1'
#
loop_
_entity.id
_entity.type
_entity.pdbx_description
1 polymer ?
#
loop_
_entity_poly.entity_id
_entity_poly.type
_entity_poly.pdbx_seq_one_letter_code
_entity_poly.pdbx_strand_id
1 'polypeptide(L)'
;MIDRVEILVKAGNGGNGAISFRREKFVPYGGPDGGDGGNGGNVIIKADPAVTSLRKYQYRKLYRAGVGQQGGGGRKHGRNGSDMILQVPPGTLVTNKTTLPDNESIADL
;
A
#
# COMPACT_ATOMS: atom_id res chain seq x y z
N MET A 1 1.29 19.77 -23.80
CA MET A 1 0.33 18.84 -23.16
C MET A 1 1.06 17.54 -22.89
N ILE A 2 0.79 16.87 -21.78
CA ILE A 2 1.23 15.48 -21.59
C ILE A 2 -0.05 14.70 -21.37
N ASP A 3 -0.39 13.88 -22.35
CA ASP A 3 -1.71 13.23 -22.41
C ASP A 3 -1.63 11.77 -21.97
N ARG A 4 -0.41 11.23 -21.87
CA ARG A 4 -0.15 9.86 -21.39
C ARG A 4 1.12 9.85 -20.53
N VAL A 5 1.04 9.12 -19.42
CA VAL A 5 2.17 8.88 -18.52
C VAL A 5 2.19 7.42 -18.11
N GLU A 6 3.38 6.87 -17.94
CA GLU A 6 3.56 5.51 -17.44
C GLU A 6 4.19 5.58 -16.05
N ILE A 7 3.55 4.93 -15.10
CA ILE A 7 4.00 4.85 -13.72
C ILE A 7 4.01 3.41 -13.25
N LEU A 8 4.96 3.11 -12.38
CA LEU A 8 5.02 1.87 -11.62
C LEU A 8 4.43 2.14 -10.24
N VAL A 9 3.36 1.43 -9.93
CA VAL A 9 2.71 1.47 -8.63
C VAL A 9 2.98 0.17 -7.89
N LYS A 10 3.22 0.27 -6.58
CA LYS A 10 3.34 -0.89 -5.71
C LYS A 10 2.59 -0.63 -4.40
N ALA A 11 1.70 -1.55 -4.05
CA ALA A 11 1.09 -1.56 -2.72
C ALA A 11 2.15 -1.77 -1.62
N GLY A 12 1.79 -1.40 -0.41
CA GLY A 12 2.59 -1.69 0.77
C GLY A 12 2.68 -3.19 1.00
N ASN A 13 3.84 -3.66 1.44
CA ASN A 13 3.93 -5.02 1.95
C ASN A 13 3.22 -5.09 3.32
N GLY A 14 2.55 -6.20 3.60
CA GLY A 14 2.06 -6.50 4.94
C GLY A 14 3.21 -6.69 5.94
N GLY A 15 2.95 -6.38 7.20
CA GLY A 15 3.88 -6.62 8.30
C GLY A 15 3.92 -8.10 8.68
N ASN A 16 5.04 -8.52 9.27
CA ASN A 16 5.17 -9.88 9.78
C ASN A 16 4.47 -10.04 11.13
N GLY A 17 3.85 -11.19 11.36
CA GLY A 17 3.41 -11.58 12.70
C GLY A 17 4.59 -11.85 13.63
N ALA A 18 4.39 -11.66 14.93
CA ALA A 18 5.41 -11.96 15.94
C ALA A 18 5.20 -13.35 16.53
N ILE A 19 6.29 -14.08 16.73
CA ILE A 19 6.32 -15.29 17.56
C ILE A 19 6.85 -14.85 18.93
N SER A 20 5.98 -14.79 19.93
CA SER A 20 6.32 -14.36 21.29
C SER A 20 5.57 -15.19 22.32
N PHE A 21 6.17 -15.31 23.51
CA PHE A 21 5.57 -15.96 24.67
C PHE A 21 5.64 -15.02 25.87
N ARG A 22 4.58 -15.03 26.68
CA ARG A 22 4.49 -14.19 27.87
C ARG A 22 5.55 -14.59 28.89
N ARG A 23 6.24 -13.62 29.51
CA ARG A 23 7.25 -13.86 30.55
C ARG A 23 6.91 -13.07 31.80
N GLU A 24 6.54 -13.78 32.87
CA GLU A 24 6.21 -13.22 34.18
C GLU A 24 7.08 -13.88 35.24
N LYS A 25 7.54 -13.10 36.23
CA LYS A 25 8.29 -13.63 37.36
C LYS A 25 7.38 -14.64 38.09
N PHE A 26 7.86 -15.86 38.28
CA PHE A 26 7.14 -17.02 38.86
C PHE A 26 6.20 -17.80 37.92
N VAL A 27 6.15 -17.47 36.63
CA VAL A 27 5.42 -18.29 35.63
C VAL A 27 6.44 -18.95 34.68
N PRO A 28 6.73 -20.25 34.84
CA PRO A 28 7.76 -20.93 34.04
C PRO A 28 7.38 -21.09 32.56
N TYR A 29 6.08 -21.23 32.25
CA TYR A 29 5.56 -21.36 30.88
C TYR A 29 4.41 -20.38 30.66
N GLY A 30 4.71 -19.21 30.10
CA GLY A 30 3.67 -18.29 29.63
C GLY A 30 3.13 -18.71 28.27
N GLY A 31 1.83 -18.50 28.05
CA GLY A 31 1.19 -18.79 26.77
C GLY A 31 1.70 -17.90 25.62
N PRO A 32 1.38 -18.25 24.36
CA PRO A 32 1.74 -17.45 23.20
C PRO A 32 1.06 -16.07 23.27
N ASP A 33 1.86 -15.03 23.05
CA ASP A 33 1.44 -13.63 23.10
C ASP A 33 1.96 -12.82 21.91
N GLY A 34 2.28 -13.49 20.80
CA GLY A 34 2.57 -12.81 19.53
C GLY A 34 1.34 -12.09 18.98
N GLY A 35 1.53 -10.87 18.50
CA GLY A 35 0.53 -10.13 17.72
C GLY A 35 0.76 -10.27 16.20
N ASP A 36 -0.30 -10.02 15.44
CA ASP A 36 -0.27 -10.05 13.97
C ASP A 36 0.45 -8.84 13.38
N GLY A 37 0.94 -8.96 12.16
CA GLY A 37 1.43 -7.83 11.39
C GLY A 37 0.29 -6.98 10.83
N GLY A 38 0.54 -5.68 10.65
CA GLY A 38 -0.42 -4.77 10.05
C GLY A 38 -0.51 -4.95 8.53
N ASN A 39 -1.64 -4.56 7.95
CA ASN A 39 -1.82 -4.60 6.50
C ASN A 39 -0.92 -3.58 5.80
N GLY A 40 -0.49 -3.90 4.57
CA GLY A 40 0.17 -2.92 3.71
C GLY A 40 -0.83 -1.87 3.21
N GLY A 41 -0.36 -0.64 2.97
CA GLY A 41 -1.18 0.42 2.42
C GLY A 41 -1.53 0.18 0.95
N ASN A 42 -2.66 0.71 0.51
CA ASN A 42 -3.13 0.64 -0.86
C ASN A 42 -2.59 1.80 -1.70
N VAL A 43 -2.53 1.62 -3.01
CA VAL A 43 -2.36 2.73 -3.97
C VAL A 43 -3.72 3.02 -4.57
N ILE A 44 -4.21 4.24 -4.36
CA ILE A 44 -5.54 4.68 -4.76
C ILE A 44 -5.39 5.78 -5.80
N ILE A 45 -6.01 5.62 -6.95
CA ILE A 45 -6.11 6.70 -7.94
C ILE A 45 -7.43 7.41 -7.71
N LYS A 46 -7.40 8.74 -7.63
CA LYS A 46 -8.58 9.57 -7.34
C LYS A 46 -8.69 10.69 -8.35
N ALA A 47 -9.83 10.82 -9.03
CA ALA A 47 -10.13 12.01 -9.82
C ALA A 47 -10.29 13.23 -8.90
N ASP A 48 -9.59 14.31 -9.23
CA ASP A 48 -9.65 15.57 -8.51
C ASP A 48 -9.77 16.73 -9.52
N PRO A 49 -10.88 17.49 -9.51
CA PRO A 49 -11.10 18.63 -10.41
C PRO A 49 -10.04 19.73 -10.30
N ALA A 50 -9.31 19.82 -9.18
CA ALA A 50 -8.23 20.78 -9.02
C ALA A 50 -6.97 20.41 -9.82
N VAL A 51 -6.87 19.16 -10.28
CA VAL A 51 -5.74 18.68 -11.06
C VAL A 51 -6.06 18.76 -12.55
N THR A 52 -5.24 19.51 -13.29
CA THR A 52 -5.46 19.79 -14.72
C THR A 52 -4.52 19.03 -15.65
N SER A 53 -3.46 18.39 -15.13
CA SER A 53 -2.50 17.67 -15.97
C SER A 53 -1.81 16.51 -15.26
N LEU A 54 -1.33 15.54 -16.04
CA LEU A 54 -0.53 14.40 -15.57
C LEU A 54 0.96 14.72 -15.40
N ARG A 55 1.38 15.99 -15.56
CA ARG A 55 2.79 16.42 -15.43
C ARG A 55 3.43 16.05 -14.10
N LYS A 56 2.64 16.01 -13.02
CA LYS A 56 3.10 15.59 -11.68
C LYS A 56 3.77 14.21 -11.69
N TYR A 57 3.31 13.33 -12.59
CA TYR A 57 3.77 11.95 -12.69
C TYR A 57 4.92 11.75 -13.69
N GLN A 58 5.35 12.80 -14.39
CA GLN A 58 6.35 12.71 -15.47
C GLN A 58 7.73 12.29 -14.96
N TYR A 59 8.17 12.87 -13.84
CA TYR A 59 9.54 12.69 -13.35
C TYR A 59 9.69 11.48 -12.41
N ARG A 60 8.72 11.30 -11.52
CA ARG A 60 8.73 10.19 -10.56
C ARG A 60 7.96 9.02 -11.15
N LYS A 61 8.70 7.97 -11.51
CA LYS A 61 8.13 6.75 -12.11
C LYS A 61 7.63 5.73 -11.08
N LEU A 62 8.06 5.81 -9.81
CA LEU A 62 7.75 4.79 -8.81
C LEU A 62 6.99 5.37 -7.61
N TYR A 63 5.81 4.82 -7.37
CA TYR A 63 4.91 5.14 -6.27
C TYR A 63 4.70 3.91 -5.40
N ARG A 64 5.01 4.02 -4.12
CA ARG A 64 4.93 2.92 -3.16
C ARG A 64 4.10 3.36 -1.96
N ALA A 65 3.04 2.62 -1.66
CA ALA A 65 2.28 2.83 -0.44
C ALA A 65 3.07 2.40 0.81
N GLY A 66 2.61 2.83 1.98
CA GLY A 66 3.26 2.57 3.25
C GLY A 66 3.23 1.08 3.60
N VAL A 67 4.30 0.57 4.20
CA VAL A 67 4.37 -0.83 4.66
C VAL A 67 3.64 -1.00 5.99
N GLY A 68 3.02 -2.16 6.18
CA GLY A 68 2.47 -2.55 7.47
C GLY A 68 3.59 -2.80 8.49
N GLN A 69 3.36 -2.43 9.74
CA GLN A 69 4.32 -2.69 10.82
C GLN A 69 4.22 -4.14 11.29
N GLN A 70 5.34 -4.68 11.79
CA GLN A 70 5.34 -6.01 12.39
C GLN A 70 4.52 -6.02 13.70
N GLY A 71 3.97 -7.19 14.02
CA GLY A 71 3.42 -7.46 15.34
C GLY A 71 4.49 -7.48 16.42
N GLY A 72 4.08 -7.48 17.68
CA GLY A 72 4.96 -7.56 18.84
C GLY A 72 4.41 -8.49 19.93
N GLY A 73 5.23 -8.73 20.96
CA GLY A 73 4.80 -9.47 22.15
C GLY A 73 3.72 -8.73 22.94
N GLY A 74 3.04 -9.44 23.84
CA GLY A 74 1.90 -8.93 24.59
C GLY A 74 0.65 -8.71 23.74
N ARG A 75 0.45 -9.52 22.69
CA ARG A 75 -0.66 -9.46 21.71
C ARG A 75 -0.76 -8.09 21.02
N LYS A 76 0.38 -7.46 20.78
CA LYS A 76 0.44 -6.15 20.13
C LYS A 76 0.41 -6.34 18.61
N HIS A 77 -0.71 -6.01 17.99
CA HIS A 77 -0.83 -6.02 16.54
C HIS A 77 -0.09 -4.84 15.91
N GLY A 78 0.52 -5.08 14.74
CA GLY A 78 1.20 -4.07 13.94
C GLY A 78 0.22 -3.07 13.34
N ARG A 79 0.65 -1.82 13.18
CA ARG A 79 -0.13 -0.77 12.51
C ARG A 79 -0.21 -1.01 11.01
N ASN A 80 -1.35 -0.66 10.42
CA ASN A 80 -1.51 -0.65 8.97
C ASN A 80 -0.62 0.41 8.32
N GLY A 81 -0.11 0.09 7.14
CA GLY A 81 0.62 1.01 6.30
C GLY A 81 -0.29 2.11 5.76
N SER A 82 0.28 3.31 5.55
CA SER A 82 -0.46 4.44 5.02
C SER A 82 -0.77 4.26 3.53
N ASP A 83 -2.03 4.48 3.15
CA ASP A 83 -2.43 4.50 1.75
C ASP A 83 -1.76 5.66 0.99
N MET A 84 -1.52 5.44 -0.30
CA MET A 84 -0.98 6.44 -1.21
C MET A 84 -2.04 6.84 -2.22
N ILE A 85 -2.46 8.10 -2.17
CA ILE A 85 -3.47 8.66 -3.07
C ILE A 85 -2.76 9.40 -4.21
N LEU A 86 -3.02 8.99 -5.45
CA LEU A 86 -2.57 9.63 -6.68
C LEU A 86 -3.75 10.38 -7.30
N GLN A 87 -3.71 11.72 -7.23
CA GLN A 87 -4.73 12.57 -7.81
C GLN A 87 -4.53 12.75 -9.32
N VAL A 88 -5.58 12.54 -10.11
CA VAL A 88 -5.57 12.70 -11.57
C VAL A 88 -6.71 13.63 -12.00
N PRO A 89 -6.62 14.27 -13.18
CA PRO A 89 -7.74 15.00 -13.74
C PRO A 89 -8.95 14.08 -13.96
N PRO A 90 -10.18 14.61 -13.89
CA PRO A 90 -11.37 13.88 -14.35
C PRO A 90 -11.27 13.53 -15.84
N GLY A 91 -11.83 12.40 -16.25
CA GLY A 91 -11.70 11.80 -17.58
C GLY A 91 -10.38 11.05 -17.79
N THR A 92 -9.71 10.61 -16.73
CA THR A 92 -8.42 9.89 -16.86
C THR A 92 -8.66 8.38 -16.97
N LEU A 93 -8.32 7.81 -18.14
CA LEU A 93 -8.32 6.38 -18.35
C LEU A 93 -7.08 5.71 -17.74
N VAL A 94 -7.29 4.72 -16.88
CA VAL A 94 -6.25 3.91 -16.25
C VAL A 94 -6.24 2.52 -16.85
N THR A 95 -5.14 2.16 -17.52
CA THR A 95 -4.94 0.83 -18.12
C THR A 95 -3.75 0.13 -17.51
N ASN A 96 -3.83 -1.18 -17.33
CA ASN A 96 -2.66 -1.94 -16.91
C ASN A 96 -1.67 -2.09 -18.07
N LYS A 97 -0.38 -1.94 -17.78
CA LYS A 97 0.71 -2.22 -18.71
C LYS A 97 1.45 -3.46 -18.20
N THR A 98 0.77 -4.61 -18.24
CA THR A 98 1.38 -5.89 -17.89
C THR A 98 2.13 -6.46 -19.09
N THR A 99 3.11 -7.34 -18.86
CA THR A 99 3.83 -8.09 -19.91
C THR A 99 2.96 -9.11 -20.66
N LEU A 100 1.71 -9.32 -20.22
CA LEU A 100 0.72 -10.21 -20.83
C LEU A 100 -0.15 -9.43 -21.85
N PRO A 101 -0.66 -10.08 -22.91
CA PRO A 101 -1.23 -9.41 -24.08
C PRO A 101 -2.53 -8.63 -23.83
N ASP A 102 -3.14 -8.75 -22.66
CA ASP A 102 -4.41 -8.12 -22.35
C ASP A 102 -4.17 -6.78 -21.63
N ASN A 103 -4.16 -5.69 -22.41
CA ASN A 103 -4.21 -4.31 -21.91
C ASN A 103 -5.60 -4.03 -21.32
N GLU A 104 -5.90 -4.64 -20.18
CA GLU A 104 -7.17 -4.48 -19.49
C GLU A 104 -7.27 -3.06 -18.89
N SER A 105 -8.38 -2.38 -19.18
CA SER A 105 -8.72 -1.11 -18.52
C SER A 105 -9.09 -1.38 -17.06
N ILE A 106 -8.36 -0.74 -16.15
CA ILE A 106 -8.59 -0.88 -14.70
C ILE A 106 -9.75 0.03 -14.28
N ALA A 107 -9.76 1.28 -14.76
CA ALA A 107 -10.78 2.27 -14.40
C ALA A 107 -10.84 3.42 -15.41
N ASP A 108 -12.00 4.04 -15.47
CA ASP A 108 -12.24 5.38 -16.04
C ASP A 108 -12.76 6.27 -14.90
N LEU A 109 -12.13 7.43 -14.69
CA LEU A 109 -12.27 8.25 -13.48
C LEU A 109 -12.67 9.68 -13.81
#